data_AF-A0A9W9JKX8-F1
#
_entry.id   AF-A0A9W9JKX8-F1
#
_cell.length_a   1.000
_cell.length_b   1.000
_cell.length_c   1.000
_cell.angle_alpha   90.00
_cell.angle_beta   90.00
_cell.angle_gamma   90.00
#
_symmetry.space_group_name_H-M   'P 1'
#
loop_
_entity.id
_entity.type
_entity.pdbx_description
1 polymer ?
#
loop_
_entity_poly.entity_id
_entity_poly.type
_entity_poly.pdbx_seq_one_letter_code
_entity_poly.pdbx_strand_id
1 'polypeptide(L)'
;MSRTFSTAREVIVSWLGFKKELLPPNFKQAAEIYAENGAIKKVGKIDSIEILHRNDGTSPVHQSHFNRNDKALIISARITPADGSGARTHHIYPDGTGTIKKGDRREYSTSSTQGS
;
A
#
# COMPACT_ATOMS: atom_id res chain seq x y z
N MET A 1 -8.30 40.31 -10.92
CA MET A 1 -7.89 39.27 -9.94
C MET A 1 -8.02 37.91 -10.60
N SER A 2 -6.91 37.35 -11.08
CA SER A 2 -6.89 36.06 -11.76
C SER A 2 -6.93 34.94 -10.72
N ARG A 3 -8.02 34.18 -10.67
CA ARG A 3 -8.07 32.91 -9.93
C ARG A 3 -7.41 31.86 -10.81
N THR A 4 -6.14 31.57 -10.54
CA THR A 4 -5.47 30.40 -11.10
C THR A 4 -6.10 29.15 -10.47
N PHE A 5 -6.95 28.47 -11.23
CA PHE A 5 -7.41 27.13 -10.87
C PHE A 5 -6.21 26.19 -11.06
N SER A 6 -5.56 25.86 -9.96
CA SER A 6 -4.54 24.82 -9.94
C SER A 6 -5.24 23.49 -10.23
N THR A 7 -5.15 23.02 -11.48
CA THR A 7 -5.59 21.67 -11.84
C THR A 7 -4.75 20.69 -11.05
N ALA A 8 -5.31 20.12 -9.97
CA ALA A 8 -4.74 18.96 -9.33
C ALA A 8 -4.66 17.87 -10.40
N ARG A 9 -3.45 17.57 -10.90
CA ARG A 9 -3.24 16.38 -11.72
C ARG A 9 -3.62 15.19 -10.85
N GLU A 10 -4.72 14.52 -11.17
CA GLU A 10 -4.99 13.19 -10.65
C GLU A 10 -3.73 12.36 -10.90
N VAL A 11 -3.15 11.90 -9.80
CA VAL A 11 -1.97 11.06 -9.86
C VAL A 11 -2.46 9.69 -10.28
N ILE A 12 -2.35 9.38 -11.57
CA ILE A 12 -2.63 8.03 -12.07
C ILE A 12 -1.54 7.13 -11.49
N VAL A 13 -1.87 6.42 -10.41
CA VAL A 13 -0.99 5.42 -9.82
C VAL A 13 -0.91 4.22 -10.76
N SER A 14 0.29 3.88 -11.19
CA SER A 14 0.52 2.72 -12.06
C SER A 14 0.45 1.43 -11.24
N TRP A 15 -0.46 0.53 -11.59
CA TRP A 15 -0.56 -0.80 -10.97
C TRP A 15 0.28 -1.82 -11.75
N LEU A 16 1.18 -2.49 -11.05
CA LEU A 16 2.16 -3.42 -11.62
C LEU A 16 2.13 -4.78 -10.90
N GLY A 17 2.82 -5.77 -11.47
CA GLY A 17 2.94 -7.11 -10.88
C GLY A 17 1.66 -7.92 -11.05
N PHE A 18 1.22 -8.59 -9.97
CA PHE A 18 -0.02 -9.38 -10.00
C PHE A 18 -1.24 -8.49 -10.23
N LYS A 19 -2.14 -8.91 -11.13
CA LYS A 19 -3.34 -8.14 -11.48
C LYS A 19 -4.25 -8.00 -10.27
N LYS A 20 -4.51 -6.76 -9.82
CA LYS A 20 -5.37 -6.49 -8.66
C LYS A 20 -6.79 -7.03 -8.84
N GLU A 21 -7.26 -7.15 -10.08
CA GLU A 21 -8.58 -7.68 -10.44
C GLU A 21 -8.71 -9.17 -10.16
N LEU A 22 -7.59 -9.88 -10.08
CA LEU A 22 -7.53 -11.31 -9.75
C LEU A 22 -7.33 -11.56 -8.25
N LEU A 23 -7.21 -10.51 -7.43
CA LEU A 23 -7.19 -10.67 -5.98
C LEU A 23 -8.56 -11.13 -5.48
N PRO A 24 -8.60 -11.84 -4.34
CA PRO A 24 -9.86 -12.04 -3.62
C PRO A 24 -10.57 -10.70 -3.37
N PRO A 25 -11.92 -10.64 -3.43
CA PRO A 25 -12.65 -9.36 -3.42
C PRO A 25 -12.30 -8.43 -2.26
N ASN A 26 -12.11 -8.97 -1.06
CA ASN A 26 -11.69 -8.20 0.11
C ASN A 26 -10.29 -7.60 -0.04
N PHE A 27 -9.33 -8.33 -0.63
CA PHE A 27 -7.98 -7.84 -0.87
C PHE A 27 -7.90 -6.87 -2.04
N LYS A 28 -8.73 -7.03 -3.07
CA LYS A 28 -8.87 -6.03 -4.13
C LYS A 28 -9.30 -4.69 -3.53
N GLN A 29 -10.39 -4.69 -2.76
CA GLN A 29 -10.91 -3.49 -2.12
C GLN A 29 -9.89 -2.91 -1.12
N ALA A 30 -9.22 -3.76 -0.34
CA ALA A 30 -8.17 -3.32 0.57
C ALA A 30 -7.00 -2.65 -0.14
N ALA A 31 -6.54 -3.19 -1.28
CA ALA A 31 -5.47 -2.59 -2.06
C ALA A 31 -5.85 -1.19 -2.56
N GLU A 32 -7.09 -1.02 -3.02
CA GLU A 32 -7.62 0.27 -3.49
C GLU A 32 -7.72 1.29 -2.33
N ILE A 33 -8.35 0.91 -1.22
CA ILE A 33 -8.45 1.75 -0.01
C ILE A 33 -7.06 2.14 0.52
N TYR A 34 -6.13 1.19 0.54
CA TYR A 34 -4.78 1.43 1.01
C TYR A 34 -4.02 2.36 0.07
N ALA A 35 -4.17 2.22 -1.25
CA ALA A 35 -3.56 3.12 -2.22
C ALA A 35 -4.02 4.57 -2.03
N GLU A 36 -5.32 4.78 -1.81
CA GLU A 36 -5.92 6.11 -1.65
C GLU A 36 -5.59 6.77 -0.30
N ASN A 37 -5.37 5.99 0.75
CA ASN A 37 -5.21 6.51 2.11
C ASN A 37 -3.89 6.09 2.76
N GLY A 38 -3.70 4.78 2.92
CA GLY A 38 -2.60 4.20 3.70
C GLY A 38 -1.23 4.51 3.11
N ALA A 39 -1.04 4.18 1.85
CA ALA A 39 0.20 4.35 1.14
C ALA A 39 0.55 5.84 1.00
N ILE A 40 -0.41 6.69 0.59
CA ILE A 40 -0.16 8.12 0.40
C ILE A 40 0.27 8.79 1.71
N LYS A 41 -0.34 8.40 2.84
CA LYS A 41 0.07 8.93 4.15
C LYS A 41 1.45 8.44 4.59
N LYS A 42 1.87 7.24 4.18
CA LYS A 42 3.16 6.65 4.58
C LYS A 42 4.34 7.11 3.71
N VAL A 43 4.11 7.37 2.42
CA VAL A 43 5.19 7.70 1.47
C VAL A 43 4.94 8.97 0.65
N GLY A 44 3.85 9.68 0.90
CA GLY A 44 3.46 10.84 0.10
C GLY A 44 2.88 10.43 -1.25
N LYS A 45 3.13 11.24 -2.28
CA LYS A 45 2.63 10.96 -3.62
C LYS A 45 3.25 9.65 -4.15
N ILE A 46 2.43 8.79 -4.73
CA ILE A 46 2.82 7.47 -5.25
C ILE A 46 2.92 7.54 -6.77
N ASP A 47 3.96 6.91 -7.32
CA ASP A 47 4.12 6.72 -8.76
C ASP A 47 3.56 5.36 -9.21
N SER A 48 3.95 4.28 -8.51
CA SER A 48 3.49 2.93 -8.81
C SER A 48 3.27 2.05 -7.57
N ILE A 49 2.37 1.07 -7.72
CA ILE A 49 2.10 0.02 -6.74
C ILE A 49 2.23 -1.33 -7.47
N GLU A 50 3.22 -2.12 -7.08
CA GLU A 50 3.48 -3.45 -7.60
C GLU A 50 2.99 -4.51 -6.61
N ILE A 51 1.95 -5.29 -6.95
CA ILE A 51 1.51 -6.40 -6.10
C ILE A 51 2.47 -7.56 -6.30
N LEU A 52 3.17 -7.91 -5.22
CA LEU A 52 4.19 -8.96 -5.23
C LEU A 52 3.53 -10.34 -5.11
N HIS A 53 3.97 -11.24 -5.98
CA HIS A 53 3.47 -12.61 -6.06
C HIS A 53 4.61 -13.51 -6.56
N ARG A 54 4.68 -14.74 -6.07
CA ARG A 54 5.65 -15.72 -6.57
C ARG A 54 5.11 -16.34 -7.84
N ASN A 55 5.88 -16.34 -8.93
CA ASN A 55 5.45 -16.91 -10.22
C ASN A 55 5.38 -18.46 -10.23
N ASP A 56 5.03 -19.06 -9.10
CA ASP A 56 4.92 -20.49 -8.84
C ASP A 56 3.45 -20.94 -8.71
N GLY A 57 2.49 -20.05 -8.98
CA GLY A 57 1.06 -20.32 -8.90
C GLY A 57 0.48 -20.26 -7.48
N THR A 58 1.27 -19.91 -6.47
CA THR A 58 0.78 -19.72 -5.10
C THR A 58 0.00 -18.41 -4.96
N SER A 59 -1.01 -18.38 -4.09
CA SER A 59 -1.82 -17.16 -3.87
C SER A 59 -0.94 -15.96 -3.48
N PRO A 60 -1.21 -14.74 -4.00
CA PRO A 60 -0.55 -13.52 -3.52
C PRO A 60 -0.89 -13.22 -2.04
N VAL A 61 -1.96 -13.83 -1.53
CA VAL A 61 -2.39 -13.73 -0.13
C VAL A 61 -1.60 -14.72 0.73
N HIS A 62 -0.89 -14.20 1.73
CA HIS A 62 -0.03 -14.99 2.62
C HIS A 62 0.04 -14.37 4.01
N GLN A 63 0.67 -15.04 4.97
CA GLN A 63 0.90 -14.46 6.30
C GLN A 63 2.04 -13.45 6.29
N SER A 64 1.89 -12.40 7.09
CA SER A 64 2.89 -11.33 7.20
C SER A 64 4.23 -11.86 7.71
N HIS A 65 5.30 -11.65 6.94
CA HIS A 65 6.66 -11.94 7.40
C HIS A 65 7.19 -10.90 8.42
N PHE A 66 6.57 -9.71 8.51
CA PHE A 66 6.95 -8.67 9.47
C PHE A 66 6.54 -9.04 10.89
N ASN A 67 5.43 -9.74 11.05
CA ASN A 67 4.94 -10.18 12.34
C ASN A 67 4.52 -11.65 12.28
N ARG A 68 5.45 -12.57 12.56
CA ARG A 68 5.19 -14.02 12.50
C ARG A 68 4.17 -14.52 13.53
N ASN A 69 3.96 -13.75 14.59
CA ASN A 69 2.95 -14.03 15.62
C ASN A 69 1.55 -13.66 15.16
N ASP A 70 1.46 -12.75 14.20
CA ASP A 70 0.23 -12.32 13.60
C ASP A 70 -0.16 -13.27 12.46
N LYS A 71 -1.27 -13.98 12.65
CA LYS A 71 -1.79 -14.96 11.69
C LYS A 71 -2.68 -14.35 10.62
N ALA A 72 -2.88 -13.04 10.64
CA ALA A 72 -3.65 -12.38 9.60
C ALA A 72 -2.99 -12.54 8.23
N LEU A 73 -3.86 -12.72 7.25
CA LEU A 73 -3.50 -12.75 5.85
C LEU A 73 -3.27 -11.33 5.34
N ILE A 74 -2.27 -11.18 4.48
CA ILE A 74 -1.90 -9.93 3.82
C ILE A 74 -1.62 -10.18 2.34
N ILE A 75 -1.55 -9.10 1.58
CA ILE A 75 -0.81 -9.07 0.31
C ILE A 75 0.43 -8.21 0.51
N SER A 76 1.51 -8.55 -0.20
CA SER A 76 2.71 -7.73 -0.24
C SER A 76 2.64 -6.81 -1.46
N ALA A 77 2.86 -5.51 -1.27
CA ALA A 77 2.88 -4.53 -2.34
C ALA A 77 4.16 -3.70 -2.24
N ARG A 78 4.90 -3.57 -3.35
CA ARG A 78 6.02 -2.64 -3.44
C ARG A 78 5.50 -1.31 -3.95
N ILE A 79 5.66 -0.27 -3.13
CA ILE A 79 5.18 1.08 -3.41
C ILE A 79 6.36 1.95 -3.76
N THR A 80 6.31 2.56 -4.95
CA THR A 80 7.32 3.49 -5.44
C THR A 80 6.82 4.91 -5.22
N PRO A 81 7.44 5.68 -4.31
CA PRO A 81 7.09 7.08 -4.08
C PRO A 81 7.52 7.94 -5.27
N ALA A 82 6.75 8.96 -5.60
CA ALA A 82 7.03 9.89 -6.69
C ALA A 82 8.15 10.89 -6.35
N ASP A 83 8.57 10.98 -5.08
CA ASP A 83 9.65 11.86 -4.61
C ASP A 83 11.05 11.26 -4.83
N GLY A 84 11.15 10.04 -5.33
CA GLY A 84 12.42 9.35 -5.58
C GLY A 84 13.07 8.74 -4.33
N SER A 85 12.39 8.73 -3.17
CA SER A 85 12.91 8.16 -1.90
C SER A 85 13.13 6.64 -1.92
N GLY A 86 12.81 5.97 -3.03
CA GLY A 86 13.03 4.55 -3.26
C GLY A 86 11.84 3.69 -2.88
N ALA A 87 11.64 2.59 -3.62
CA ALA A 87 10.50 1.72 -3.45
C ALA A 87 10.57 0.93 -2.14
N ARG A 88 9.43 0.78 -1.45
CA ARG A 88 9.34 0.05 -0.17
C ARG A 88 8.24 -1.00 -0.21
N THR A 89 8.45 -2.11 0.48
CA THR A 89 7.43 -3.16 0.59
C THR A 89 6.49 -2.86 1.76
N HIS A 90 5.20 -2.83 1.46
CA HIS A 90 4.09 -2.67 2.37
C HIS A 90 3.33 -4.00 2.44
N HIS A 91 2.89 -4.39 3.64
CA HIS A 91 1.93 -5.48 3.80
C HIS A 91 0.54 -4.85 3.98
N ILE A 92 -0.41 -5.24 3.13
CA ILE A 92 -1.78 -4.72 3.13
C ILE A 92 -2.71 -5.80 3.67
N TYR A 93 -3.48 -5.47 4.70
CA TYR A 93 -4.45 -6.34 5.35
C TYR A 93 -5.81 -6.25 4.66
N PRO A 94 -6.71 -7.25 4.81
CA PRO A 94 -8.00 -7.26 4.14
C PRO A 94 -8.95 -6.12 4.57
N ASP A 95 -8.63 -5.39 5.65
CA ASP A 95 -9.37 -4.21 6.11
C ASP A 95 -8.88 -2.90 5.46
N GLY A 96 -7.89 -2.95 4.57
CA GLY A 96 -7.33 -1.75 3.93
C GLY A 96 -6.30 -1.01 4.76
N THR A 97 -5.89 -1.56 5.91
CA THR A 97 -4.72 -1.07 6.68
C THR A 97 -3.41 -1.70 6.18
N GLY A 98 -2.27 -1.18 6.62
CA GLY A 98 -1.00 -1.80 6.24
C GLY A 98 0.20 -1.39 7.06
N THR A 99 1.25 -2.21 6.96
CA THR A 99 2.52 -2.04 7.68
C THR A 99 3.70 -2.01 6.73
N ILE A 100 4.75 -1.26 7.09
CA ILE A 100 5.98 -1.14 6.26
C ILE A 100 7.20 -1.79 6.90
N LYS A 101 7.09 -2.25 8.15
CA LYS A 101 8.14 -2.90 8.92
C LYS A 101 7.57 -3.69 10.10
N LYS A 102 8.41 -4.51 10.73
CA LYS A 102 8.09 -5.17 12.00
C LYS A 102 7.83 -4.12 13.10
N GLY A 103 6.77 -4.34 13.89
CA GLY A 103 6.36 -3.45 14.97
C GLY A 103 5.63 -2.18 14.50
N ASP A 104 5.39 -2.03 13.20
CA ASP A 104 4.53 -0.98 12.69
C ASP A 104 3.06 -1.25 13.06
N ARG A 105 2.30 -0.20 13.34
CA ARG A 105 0.87 -0.34 13.65
C ARG A 105 0.09 -0.61 12.37
N ARG A 106 -0.95 -1.45 12.49
CA ARG A 106 -1.93 -1.67 11.42
C ARG A 106 -2.83 -0.46 11.35
N GLU A 107 -2.41 0.52 10.58
CA GLU A 107 -3.12 1.77 10.46
C GLU A 107 -3.17 2.19 8.99
N TYR A 108 -4.14 3.05 8.69
CA TYR A 108 -4.13 3.86 7.47
C TYR A 108 -3.00 4.92 7.49
N SER A 109 -2.12 4.93 8.49
CA SER A 109 -1.16 5.98 8.81
C SER A 109 0.13 5.37 9.34
N THR A 110 1.30 5.95 9.06
CA THR A 110 2.38 6.01 10.06
C THR A 110 2.63 7.47 10.36
N SER A 111 1.67 8.13 10.99
CA SER A 111 2.00 9.26 11.82
C SER A 111 2.68 8.70 13.06
N SER A 112 4.00 8.54 12.97
CA SER A 112 4.81 8.90 14.12
C SER A 112 4.55 10.37 14.42
N THR A 113 3.53 10.65 15.23
CA THR A 113 3.46 11.87 16.01
C THR A 113 3.37 11.43 17.47
N GLN A 114 4.42 11.80 18.20
CA GLN A 114 4.64 11.60 19.63
C GLN A 114 3.52 12.26 20.45
N GLY A 115 3.16 11.66 21.59
CA GLY A 115 2.65 12.38 22.76
C GLY A 115 3.64 12.05 23.90
N SER A 116 4.47 13.01 24.31
CA SER A 116 4.25 13.96 25.43
C SER A 116 4.49 13.31 26.78
#